data_AF-A0A929CHT6-F1
#
_entry.id   AF-A0A929CHT6-F1
#
_cell.length_a   1.000
_cell.length_b   1.000
_cell.length_c   1.000
_cell.angle_alpha   90.00
_cell.angle_beta   90.00
_cell.angle_gamma   90.00
#
_symmetry.space_group_name_H-M   'P 1'
#
loop_
_entity.id
_entity.type
_entity.pdbx_description
1 polymer ?
#
loop_
_entity_poly.entity_id
_entity_poly.type
_entity_poly.pdbx_seq_one_letter_code
_entity_poly.pdbx_strand_id
1 'polypeptide(L)'
;MARPYVICIASEKGGVGKTTLATNLAIYLKGLAEDLPITLFSFDNHFTVDQMFQLGKTPHDKHIGHLFSGSAPHELLIPGQYGVQIIPSSRQLFDIQHQLQGVDTLARILCRSKLGGLVIIDTSPILDIYTRNALFAADRIIVPIKDAASLENCQNLAGFLKQQQRPKSTLRLLPCLIDTRIHFDGPFRNSYQLLKAYAINRGYRCYEGFISKSPKVESLSTNPSGKIYPVITHGRKTDVHLQFKHLTRQVYLDYLEQGSNRINEIANQIHDHETRLDREQRERLSRLQPHCLCCNKPWQESIVPPGAFYLESADGQLAGFAEESCFIDLILQECYGEAKRKNKAESLRELLIETTEQSYLLLQWTPLEAEQIKIDLYRLDQQGEILTGRSIVRKERGLFNRQLNSKATQLLHQPTKGKTADPAQLLLAHRMAEHPLQILEHRAYLEWQTVFSRVQVDLAVGN
;
A
#
# COMPACT_ATOMS: atom_id res chain seq x y z
N MET A 1 -10.69 -19.15 7.57
CA MET A 1 -11.18 -18.39 8.75
C MET A 1 -11.63 -17.03 8.26
N ALA A 2 -12.78 -16.53 8.73
CA ALA A 2 -13.21 -15.17 8.39
C ALA A 2 -12.25 -14.15 9.01
N ARG A 3 -11.92 -13.09 8.26
CA ARG A 3 -11.12 -11.96 8.74
C ARG A 3 -11.83 -11.28 9.93
N PRO A 4 -11.14 -10.50 10.79
CA PRO A 4 -11.77 -9.92 11.95
C PRO A 4 -12.61 -8.69 11.58
N TYR A 5 -13.68 -8.43 12.34
CA TYR A 5 -14.38 -7.15 12.33
C TYR A 5 -13.75 -6.22 13.36
N VAL A 6 -13.30 -5.06 12.90
CA VAL A 6 -12.46 -4.16 13.68
C VAL A 6 -13.27 -2.99 14.22
N ILE A 7 -13.32 -2.86 15.54
CA ILE A 7 -13.92 -1.75 16.26
C ILE A 7 -12.81 -0.91 16.88
N CYS A 8 -12.69 0.34 16.47
CA CYS A 8 -11.75 1.28 17.07
C CYS A 8 -12.47 2.21 18.04
N ILE A 9 -11.97 2.32 19.27
CA ILE A 9 -12.44 3.29 20.26
C ILE A 9 -11.46 4.47 20.26
N ALA A 10 -11.85 5.58 19.65
CA ALA A 10 -10.95 6.71 19.40
C ALA A 10 -11.53 8.06 19.84
N SER A 11 -10.66 8.91 20.38
CA SER A 11 -10.95 10.31 20.74
C SER A 11 -9.64 11.01 21.11
N GLU A 12 -9.38 12.15 20.46
CA GLU A 12 -8.26 13.05 20.78
C GLU A 12 -8.42 13.76 22.13
N LYS A 13 -9.61 13.68 22.73
CA LYS A 13 -9.80 14.12 24.12
C LYS A 13 -9.47 13.01 25.10
N GLY A 14 -8.59 13.30 26.06
CA GLY A 14 -8.35 12.47 27.24
C GLY A 14 -9.55 12.45 28.20
N GLY A 15 -9.69 11.39 28.99
CA GLY A 15 -10.69 11.34 30.06
C GLY A 15 -12.17 11.24 29.62
N VAL A 16 -12.44 10.87 28.37
CA VAL A 16 -13.81 10.62 27.86
C VAL A 16 -14.30 9.18 28.10
N GLY A 17 -13.44 8.32 28.65
CA GLY A 17 -13.77 6.93 28.96
C GLY A 17 -13.42 5.91 27.87
N LYS A 18 -12.44 6.18 26.98
CA LYS A 18 -12.01 5.26 25.89
C LYS A 18 -11.67 3.86 26.40
N THR A 19 -10.67 3.75 27.25
CA THR A 19 -10.22 2.45 27.77
C THR A 19 -11.31 1.75 28.56
N THR A 20 -12.04 2.46 29.42
CA THR A 20 -13.18 1.89 30.16
C THR A 20 -14.25 1.32 29.22
N LEU A 21 -14.54 2.04 28.13
CA LEU A 21 -15.48 1.61 27.10
C LEU A 21 -14.95 0.39 26.35
N ALA A 22 -13.71 0.42 25.87
CA ALA A 22 -13.08 -0.66 25.11
C ALA A 22 -13.03 -1.97 25.91
N THR A 23 -12.53 -1.90 27.15
CA THR A 23 -12.33 -3.07 28.01
C THR A 23 -13.66 -3.68 28.45
N ASN A 24 -14.63 -2.86 28.88
CA ASN A 24 -15.95 -3.38 29.25
C ASN A 24 -16.69 -3.89 28.01
N LEU A 25 -16.68 -3.17 26.88
CA LEU A 25 -17.34 -3.65 25.66
C LEU A 25 -16.83 -5.04 25.25
N ALA A 26 -15.51 -5.28 25.32
CA ALA A 26 -14.92 -6.59 25.06
C ALA A 26 -15.50 -7.69 25.98
N ILE A 27 -15.59 -7.41 27.29
CA ILE A 27 -16.10 -8.35 28.28
C ILE A 27 -17.60 -8.61 28.10
N TYR A 28 -18.39 -7.57 27.83
CA TYR A 28 -19.83 -7.74 27.59
C TYR A 28 -20.11 -8.47 26.28
N LEU A 29 -19.34 -8.22 25.21
CA LEU A 29 -19.44 -8.98 23.95
C LEU A 29 -19.12 -10.45 24.19
N LYS A 30 -18.04 -10.74 24.93
CA LYS A 30 -17.68 -12.13 25.27
C LYS A 30 -18.75 -12.82 26.12
N GLY A 31 -19.36 -12.09 27.05
CA GLY A 31 -20.47 -12.60 27.86
C GLY A 31 -21.81 -12.72 27.10
N LEU A 32 -21.97 -12.02 25.97
CA LEU A 32 -23.15 -12.13 25.10
C LEU A 32 -23.03 -13.29 24.10
N ALA A 33 -21.81 -13.55 23.61
CA ALA A 33 -21.51 -14.61 22.65
C ALA A 33 -20.23 -15.34 23.05
N GLU A 34 -20.36 -16.41 23.84
CA GLU A 34 -19.24 -17.13 24.44
C GLU A 34 -18.30 -17.77 23.41
N ASP A 35 -18.81 -18.23 22.27
CA ASP A 35 -17.99 -18.83 21.21
C ASP A 35 -17.32 -17.79 20.29
N LEU A 36 -17.72 -16.52 20.37
CA LEU A 36 -17.14 -15.48 19.53
C LEU A 36 -15.72 -15.13 20.04
N PRO A 37 -14.68 -15.21 19.19
CA PRO A 37 -13.36 -14.70 19.54
C PRO A 37 -13.43 -13.19 19.70
N ILE A 38 -13.02 -12.69 20.87
CA ILE A 38 -12.89 -11.26 21.16
C ILE A 38 -11.42 -10.99 21.47
N THR A 39 -10.81 -10.10 20.71
CA THR A 39 -9.43 -9.66 20.91
C THR A 39 -9.39 -8.16 21.18
N LEU A 40 -8.66 -7.74 22.21
CA LEU A 40 -8.42 -6.32 22.51
C LEU A 40 -6.95 -5.97 22.21
N PHE A 41 -6.75 -4.96 21.37
CA PHE A 41 -5.44 -4.35 21.14
C PHE A 41 -5.36 -3.05 21.95
N SER A 42 -4.36 -2.94 22.81
CA SER A 42 -4.09 -1.71 23.56
C SER A 42 -2.98 -0.93 22.88
N PHE A 43 -3.29 0.26 22.37
CA PHE A 43 -2.30 1.18 21.79
C PHE A 43 -1.92 2.29 22.78
N ASP A 44 -2.61 2.36 23.93
CA ASP A 44 -2.29 3.25 25.02
C ASP A 44 -1.45 2.51 26.09
N ASN A 45 -0.35 3.11 26.51
CA ASN A 45 0.57 2.57 27.52
C ASN A 45 0.04 2.67 28.95
N HIS A 46 -1.29 2.76 29.10
CA HIS A 46 -1.94 2.82 30.38
C HIS A 46 -2.15 1.41 30.95
N PHE A 47 -1.85 1.22 32.24
CA PHE A 47 -1.95 -0.08 32.92
C PHE A 47 -3.39 -0.60 33.09
N THR A 48 -4.41 0.12 32.61
CA THR A 48 -5.82 -0.24 32.84
C THR A 48 -6.19 -1.57 32.20
N VAL A 49 -5.67 -1.84 30.99
CA VAL A 49 -5.91 -3.12 30.30
C VAL A 49 -5.29 -4.25 31.11
N ASP A 50 -4.01 -4.13 31.48
CA ASP A 50 -3.29 -5.14 32.26
C ASP A 50 -3.96 -5.41 33.62
N GLN A 51 -4.38 -4.35 34.32
CA GLN A 51 -5.07 -4.45 35.60
C GLN A 51 -6.49 -5.00 35.48
N MET A 52 -7.22 -4.74 34.39
CA MET A 52 -8.56 -5.29 34.19
C MET A 52 -8.51 -6.78 33.82
N PHE A 53 -7.56 -7.17 32.96
CA PHE A 53 -7.47 -8.53 32.43
C PHE A 53 -6.48 -9.43 33.16
N GLN A 54 -5.79 -8.91 34.18
CA GLN A 54 -4.85 -9.63 35.04
C GLN A 54 -3.70 -10.29 34.26
N LEU A 55 -3.08 -9.52 33.37
CA LEU A 55 -2.05 -10.03 32.44
C LEU A 55 -0.69 -10.32 33.10
N GLY A 56 -0.55 -10.08 34.41
CA GLY A 56 0.72 -10.20 35.14
C GLY A 56 1.51 -8.89 35.19
N LYS A 57 2.51 -8.80 36.08
CA LYS A 57 3.32 -7.58 36.32
C LYS A 57 4.66 -7.57 35.58
N THR A 58 5.03 -8.65 34.93
CA THR A 58 6.27 -8.74 34.14
C THR A 58 6.10 -7.98 32.83
N PRO A 59 7.14 -7.27 32.34
CA PRO A 59 7.12 -6.72 30.99
C PRO A 59 6.68 -7.80 30.01
N HIS A 60 5.68 -7.50 29.20
CA HIS A 60 5.20 -8.48 28.23
C HIS A 60 6.22 -8.59 27.10
N ASP A 61 6.80 -9.78 26.92
CA ASP A 61 7.58 -10.11 25.71
C ASP A 61 6.70 -10.07 24.45
N LYS A 62 5.38 -10.04 24.61
CA LYS A 62 4.38 -9.97 23.55
C LYS A 62 3.58 -8.70 23.69
N HIS A 63 3.76 -7.76 22.76
CA HIS A 63 3.07 -6.48 22.80
C HIS A 63 2.89 -5.90 21.40
N ILE A 64 2.04 -4.89 21.28
CA ILE A 64 1.65 -4.31 20.00
C ILE A 64 2.82 -3.75 19.18
N GLY A 65 3.93 -3.35 19.82
CA GLY A 65 5.15 -2.96 19.09
C GLY A 65 5.69 -4.05 18.17
N HIS A 66 5.68 -5.32 18.61
CA HIS A 66 6.15 -6.46 17.81
C HIS A 66 5.27 -6.72 16.59
N LEU A 67 4.00 -6.32 16.65
CA LEU A 67 3.10 -6.37 15.51
C LEU A 67 3.63 -5.52 14.35
N PHE A 68 4.07 -4.30 14.66
CA PHE A 68 4.63 -3.38 13.68
C PHE A 68 6.07 -3.72 13.28
N SER A 69 6.78 -4.51 14.10
CA SER A 69 8.08 -5.10 13.75
C SER A 69 8.00 -6.41 12.96
N GLY A 70 6.79 -6.87 12.59
CA GLY A 70 6.59 -8.00 11.68
C GLY A 70 6.17 -9.33 12.32
N SER A 71 5.98 -9.38 13.64
CA SER A 71 5.44 -10.59 14.31
C SER A 71 3.98 -10.83 13.94
N ALA A 72 3.57 -12.09 13.85
CA ALA A 72 2.20 -12.41 13.47
C ALA A 72 1.24 -12.17 14.66
N PRO A 73 0.04 -11.60 14.44
CA PRO A 73 -0.86 -11.24 15.56
C PRO A 73 -1.20 -12.40 16.51
N HIS A 74 -1.38 -13.61 15.97
CA HIS A 74 -1.73 -14.81 16.74
C HIS A 74 -0.62 -15.27 17.70
N GLU A 75 0.64 -14.95 17.41
CA GLU A 75 1.79 -15.27 18.28
C GLU A 75 1.87 -14.33 19.48
N LEU A 76 1.31 -13.13 19.35
CA LEU A 76 1.32 -12.08 20.36
C LEU A 76 0.10 -12.12 21.31
N LEU A 77 -0.87 -13.00 21.05
CA LEU A 77 -2.08 -13.11 21.89
C LEU A 77 -1.72 -13.61 23.29
N ILE A 78 -2.21 -12.90 24.29
CA ILE A 78 -2.16 -13.27 25.70
C ILE A 78 -3.60 -13.58 26.17
N PRO A 79 -3.85 -14.71 26.85
CA PRO A 79 -5.15 -14.97 27.43
C PRO A 79 -5.39 -14.02 28.62
N GLY A 80 -6.38 -13.13 28.49
CA GLY A 80 -6.86 -12.30 29.59
C GLY A 80 -8.01 -12.96 30.35
N GLN A 81 -8.35 -12.41 31.52
CA GLN A 81 -9.58 -12.80 32.22
C GLN A 81 -10.84 -12.56 31.38
N TYR A 82 -11.94 -13.20 31.79
CA TYR A 82 -13.25 -13.08 31.15
C TYR A 82 -13.31 -13.60 29.71
N GLY A 83 -12.34 -14.43 29.30
CA GLY A 83 -12.31 -15.06 27.97
C GLY A 83 -11.89 -14.14 26.83
N VAL A 84 -11.34 -12.95 27.14
CA VAL A 84 -10.88 -11.98 26.14
C VAL A 84 -9.39 -12.20 25.86
N GLN A 85 -9.00 -12.26 24.59
CA GLN A 85 -7.60 -12.31 24.18
C GLN A 85 -7.05 -10.90 24.09
N ILE A 86 -5.80 -10.68 24.50
CA ILE A 86 -5.21 -9.33 24.56
C ILE A 86 -3.89 -9.29 23.78
N ILE A 87 -3.67 -8.21 23.04
CA ILE A 87 -2.33 -7.75 22.66
C ILE A 87 -2.08 -6.45 23.42
N PRO A 88 -1.22 -6.46 24.46
CA PRO A 88 -1.01 -5.30 25.31
C PRO A 88 -0.19 -4.22 24.60
N SER A 89 -0.18 -3.02 25.17
CA SER A 89 0.61 -1.91 24.67
C SER A 89 2.11 -2.11 24.99
N SER A 90 2.98 -1.31 24.38
CA SER A 90 4.41 -1.29 24.67
C SER A 90 4.93 0.12 24.91
N ARG A 91 5.78 0.27 25.94
CA ARG A 91 6.52 1.52 26.18
C ARG A 91 7.40 1.91 24.98
N GLN A 92 7.82 0.92 24.19
CA GLN A 92 8.65 1.10 22.99
C GLN A 92 7.88 1.65 21.77
N LEU A 93 6.56 1.85 21.86
CA LEU A 93 5.80 2.41 20.74
C LEU A 93 6.31 3.80 20.33
N PHE A 94 6.80 4.59 21.27
CA PHE A 94 7.40 5.87 20.94
C PHE A 94 8.67 5.68 20.07
N ASP A 95 9.50 4.71 20.42
CA ASP A 95 10.79 4.48 19.78
C ASP A 95 10.64 3.99 18.35
N ILE A 96 9.67 3.12 18.06
CA ILE A 96 9.47 2.56 16.71
C ILE A 96 8.55 3.41 15.82
N GLN A 97 8.00 4.52 16.33
CA GLN A 97 7.02 5.34 15.61
C GLN A 97 7.53 5.83 14.25
N HIS A 98 8.81 6.22 14.19
CA HIS A 98 9.46 6.72 12.97
C HIS A 98 9.68 5.65 11.90
N GLN A 99 9.56 4.36 12.26
CA GLN A 99 9.75 3.24 11.34
C GLN A 99 8.49 2.95 10.52
N LEU A 100 7.32 3.41 10.98
CA LEU A 100 6.07 3.25 10.24
C LEU A 100 5.96 4.28 9.12
N GLN A 101 5.98 3.80 7.87
CA GLN A 101 5.86 4.67 6.69
C GLN A 101 4.40 4.93 6.26
N GLY A 102 3.44 4.12 6.71
CA GLY A 102 2.06 4.16 6.19
C GLY A 102 0.98 4.02 7.27
N VAL A 103 -0.21 4.51 6.94
CA VAL A 103 -1.43 4.41 7.78
C VAL A 103 -2.20 3.11 7.55
N ASP A 104 -1.75 2.26 6.64
CA ASP A 104 -2.40 1.03 6.23
C ASP A 104 -1.67 -0.24 6.73
N THR A 105 -0.53 -0.07 7.41
CA THR A 105 0.31 -1.15 7.94
C THR A 105 -0.49 -2.15 8.79
N LEU A 106 -1.28 -1.65 9.76
CA LEU A 106 -2.12 -2.53 10.60
C LEU A 106 -3.14 -3.30 9.78
N ALA A 107 -3.77 -2.66 8.79
CA ALA A 107 -4.76 -3.33 7.96
C ALA A 107 -4.11 -4.45 7.12
N ARG A 108 -2.92 -4.20 6.55
CA ARG A 108 -2.14 -5.23 5.84
C ARG A 108 -1.76 -6.41 6.73
N ILE A 109 -1.37 -6.13 7.97
CA ILE A 109 -1.10 -7.16 8.99
C ILE A 109 -2.36 -7.99 9.27
N LEU A 110 -3.51 -7.34 9.47
CA LEU A 110 -4.78 -8.03 9.73
C LEU A 110 -5.27 -8.83 8.52
N CYS A 111 -5.03 -8.37 7.29
CA CYS A 111 -5.36 -9.10 6.05
C CYS A 111 -4.69 -10.48 5.98
N ARG A 112 -3.44 -10.56 6.47
CA ARG A 112 -2.60 -11.76 6.50
C ARG A 112 -2.74 -12.57 7.80
N SER A 113 -3.47 -12.03 8.77
CA SER A 113 -3.64 -12.67 10.07
C SER A 113 -4.63 -13.83 10.02
N LYS A 114 -4.51 -14.73 11.00
CA LYS A 114 -5.51 -15.78 11.27
C LYS A 114 -6.54 -15.36 12.32
N LEU A 115 -6.60 -14.07 12.67
CA LEU A 115 -7.58 -13.57 13.62
C LEU A 115 -8.97 -13.56 12.97
N GLY A 116 -9.99 -13.90 13.76
CA GLY A 116 -11.39 -13.83 13.37
C GLY A 116 -12.23 -13.26 14.52
N GLY A 117 -13.54 -13.16 14.32
CA GLY A 117 -14.43 -12.57 15.32
C GLY A 117 -14.28 -11.05 15.41
N LEU A 118 -14.22 -10.52 16.63
CA LEU A 118 -14.14 -9.07 16.88
C LEU A 118 -12.77 -8.67 17.43
N VAL A 119 -12.17 -7.67 16.77
CA VAL A 119 -10.97 -6.97 17.27
C VAL A 119 -11.39 -5.58 17.74
N ILE A 120 -11.18 -5.29 19.02
CA ILE A 120 -11.39 -3.97 19.61
C ILE A 120 -10.03 -3.31 19.76
N ILE A 121 -9.89 -2.06 19.35
CA ILE A 121 -8.66 -1.28 19.48
C ILE A 121 -8.92 -0.11 20.42
N ASP A 122 -8.20 -0.07 21.53
CA ASP A 122 -8.17 1.08 22.45
C ASP A 122 -7.00 2.00 22.09
N THR A 123 -7.30 3.24 21.69
CA THR A 123 -6.28 4.19 21.23
C THR A 123 -5.84 5.17 22.31
N SER A 124 -4.63 5.72 22.14
CA SER A 124 -4.17 6.88 22.90
C SER A 124 -5.04 8.12 22.58
N PRO A 125 -4.98 9.21 23.38
CA PRO A 125 -5.69 10.46 23.10
C PRO A 125 -5.03 11.33 22.02
N ILE A 126 -4.19 10.77 21.14
CA ILE A 126 -3.41 11.53 20.16
C ILE A 126 -3.61 10.91 18.78
N LEU A 127 -3.79 11.73 17.74
CA LEU A 127 -3.93 11.25 16.34
C LEU A 127 -2.55 10.96 15.69
N ASP A 128 -1.77 10.13 16.36
CA ASP A 128 -0.47 9.62 15.93
C ASP A 128 -0.59 8.54 14.83
N ILE A 129 0.53 8.00 14.37
CA ILE A 129 0.55 6.97 13.31
C ILE A 129 -0.19 5.69 13.73
N TYR A 130 -0.17 5.33 15.00
CA TYR A 130 -0.84 4.15 15.53
C TYR A 130 -2.36 4.32 15.52
N THR A 131 -2.85 5.46 16.02
CA THR A 131 -4.26 5.82 15.99
C THR A 131 -4.75 5.92 14.56
N ARG A 132 -3.98 6.52 13.64
CA ARG A 132 -4.31 6.55 12.20
C ARG A 132 -4.41 5.15 11.60
N ASN A 133 -3.49 4.25 11.94
CA ASN A 133 -3.54 2.85 11.54
C ASN A 133 -4.80 2.13 12.06
N ALA A 134 -5.16 2.35 13.33
CA ALA A 134 -6.38 1.82 13.93
C ALA A 134 -7.63 2.34 13.22
N LEU A 135 -7.71 3.64 12.96
CA LEU A 135 -8.82 4.27 12.24
C LEU A 135 -8.92 3.79 10.78
N PHE A 136 -7.79 3.55 10.10
CA PHE A 136 -7.78 3.06 8.73
C PHE A 136 -8.31 1.63 8.62
N ALA A 137 -7.94 0.77 9.58
CA ALA A 137 -8.33 -0.64 9.65
C ALA A 137 -9.78 -0.86 10.13
N ALA A 138 -10.36 0.07 10.89
CA ALA A 138 -11.63 -0.12 11.56
C ALA A 138 -12.86 -0.25 10.63
N ASP A 139 -13.68 -1.26 10.81
CA ASP A 139 -15.06 -1.31 10.27
C ASP A 139 -15.96 -0.27 10.95
N ARG A 140 -15.78 -0.10 12.27
CA ARG A 140 -16.53 0.86 13.08
C ARG A 140 -15.62 1.65 14.00
N ILE A 141 -15.83 2.96 14.07
CA ILE A 141 -15.12 3.82 15.01
C ILE A 141 -16.15 4.36 16.01
N ILE A 142 -16.03 3.96 17.27
CA ILE A 142 -16.87 4.47 18.36
C ILE A 142 -16.13 5.65 18.99
N VAL A 143 -16.75 6.82 18.94
CA VAL A 143 -16.17 8.05 19.49
C VAL A 143 -16.92 8.42 20.77
N PRO A 144 -16.35 8.14 21.96
CA PRO A 144 -16.93 8.59 23.22
C PRO A 144 -16.84 10.12 23.32
N ILE A 145 -17.97 10.77 23.58
CA ILE A 145 -18.06 12.23 23.76
C ILE A 145 -18.60 12.56 25.15
N LYS A 146 -17.97 13.50 25.84
CA LYS A 146 -18.38 13.92 27.19
C LYS A 146 -18.96 15.33 27.22
N ASP A 147 -18.47 16.20 26.35
CA ASP A 147 -18.84 17.61 26.29
C ASP A 147 -18.69 18.17 24.86
N ALA A 148 -18.99 19.46 24.67
CA ALA A 148 -18.91 20.12 23.37
C ALA A 148 -17.47 20.12 22.79
N ALA A 149 -16.44 20.22 23.63
CA ALA A 149 -15.06 20.15 23.17
C ALA A 149 -14.69 18.74 22.66
N SER A 150 -15.25 17.67 23.24
CA SER A 150 -15.12 16.32 22.67
C SER A 150 -15.66 16.25 21.23
N LEU A 151 -16.75 16.97 20.93
CA LEU A 151 -17.35 17.01 19.58
C LEU A 151 -16.49 17.79 18.59
N GLU A 152 -15.84 18.87 19.02
CA GLU A 152 -14.89 19.60 18.17
C GLU A 152 -13.71 18.72 17.76
N ASN A 153 -13.16 17.95 18.70
CA ASN A 153 -12.08 17.00 18.43
C ASN A 153 -12.49 15.87 17.45
N CYS A 154 -13.79 15.56 17.31
CA CYS A 154 -14.25 14.58 16.33
C CYS A 154 -14.03 15.04 14.87
N GLN A 155 -13.79 16.33 14.63
CA GLN A 155 -13.58 16.87 13.29
C GLN A 155 -12.27 16.37 12.68
N ASN A 156 -11.21 16.26 13.48
CA ASN A 156 -9.91 15.74 13.06
C ASN A 156 -10.00 14.27 12.63
N LEU A 157 -10.69 13.43 13.42
CA LEU A 157 -10.96 12.03 13.06
C LEU A 157 -11.76 11.93 11.74
N ALA A 158 -12.79 12.76 11.58
CA ALA A 158 -13.57 12.80 10.34
C ALA A 158 -12.75 13.32 9.15
N GLY A 159 -11.87 14.29 9.36
CA GLY A 159 -10.93 14.82 8.37
C GLY A 159 -9.96 13.74 7.89
N PHE A 160 -9.40 12.95 8.81
CA PHE A 160 -8.58 11.79 8.47
C PHE A 160 -9.36 10.78 7.63
N LEU A 161 -10.57 10.40 8.03
CA LEU A 161 -11.40 9.49 7.23
C LEU A 161 -11.67 10.04 5.83
N LYS A 162 -11.99 11.33 5.71
CA LYS A 162 -12.19 11.99 4.40
C LYS A 162 -10.93 11.91 3.54
N GLN A 163 -9.74 12.16 4.11
CA GLN A 163 -8.46 12.04 3.40
C GLN A 163 -8.23 10.60 2.90
N GLN A 164 -8.64 9.60 3.68
CA GLN A 164 -8.56 8.18 3.31
C GLN A 164 -9.78 7.70 2.50
N GLN A 165 -10.60 8.63 1.97
CA GLN A 165 -11.80 8.35 1.18
C GLN A 165 -12.81 7.43 1.89
N ARG A 166 -12.83 7.47 3.22
CA ARG A 166 -13.73 6.66 4.05
C ARG A 166 -14.99 7.45 4.40
N PRO A 167 -16.17 6.80 4.41
CA PRO A 167 -17.41 7.48 4.69
C PRO A 167 -17.46 7.95 6.15
N LYS A 168 -18.02 9.14 6.37
CA LYS A 168 -18.20 9.69 7.73
C LYS A 168 -19.06 8.78 8.62
N SER A 169 -19.92 7.95 8.03
CA SER A 169 -20.78 6.98 8.72
C SER A 169 -20.02 5.85 9.45
N THR A 170 -18.72 5.66 9.15
CA THR A 170 -17.84 4.78 9.92
C THR A 170 -17.71 5.26 11.36
N LEU A 171 -17.78 6.57 11.60
CA LEU A 171 -17.83 7.16 12.94
C LEU A 171 -19.25 7.06 13.51
N ARG A 172 -19.34 6.54 14.73
CA ARG A 172 -20.56 6.57 15.53
C ARG A 172 -20.25 7.10 16.93
N LEU A 173 -20.87 8.21 17.26
CA LEU A 173 -20.64 8.92 18.52
C LEU A 173 -21.44 8.25 19.65
N LEU A 174 -20.85 8.17 20.83
CA LEU A 174 -21.49 7.67 22.04
C LEU A 174 -21.33 8.71 23.16
N PRO A 175 -22.41 9.36 23.60
CA PRO A 175 -22.36 10.20 24.78
C PRO A 175 -21.97 9.37 26.02
N CYS A 176 -20.91 9.78 26.69
CA CYS A 176 -20.30 9.08 27.82
C CYS A 176 -20.10 10.02 29.00
N LEU A 177 -20.08 9.45 30.21
CA LEU A 177 -19.91 10.19 31.47
C LEU A 177 -21.00 11.28 31.65
N ILE A 178 -22.22 10.98 31.19
CA ILE A 178 -23.37 11.89 31.31
C ILE A 178 -23.83 11.92 32.77
N ASP A 179 -23.81 13.12 33.36
CA ASP A 179 -24.41 13.34 34.67
C ASP A 179 -25.90 13.62 34.50
N THR A 180 -26.73 12.62 34.80
CA THR A 180 -28.19 12.70 34.65
C THR A 180 -28.86 13.61 35.67
N ARG A 181 -28.12 14.11 36.66
CA ARG A 181 -28.63 15.07 37.65
C ARG A 181 -28.65 16.50 37.11
N ILE A 182 -27.85 16.77 36.08
CA ILE A 182 -27.78 18.09 35.45
C ILE A 182 -28.94 18.23 34.47
N HIS A 183 -29.75 19.26 34.70
CA HIS A 183 -30.88 19.61 33.86
C HIS A 183 -30.70 21.04 33.35
N PHE A 184 -31.16 21.27 32.12
CA PHE A 184 -31.14 22.60 31.51
C PHE A 184 -32.57 23.08 31.25
N ASP A 185 -32.74 24.39 31.30
CA ASP A 185 -33.93 25.05 30.78
C ASP A 185 -33.87 25.11 29.25
N GLY A 186 -35.02 24.97 28.60
CA GLY A 186 -35.14 25.02 27.14
C GLY A 186 -35.41 23.66 26.47
N PRO A 187 -35.14 23.54 25.16
CA PRO A 187 -35.57 22.40 24.34
C PRO A 187 -34.80 21.11 24.63
N PHE A 188 -33.59 21.19 25.19
CA PHE A 188 -32.79 20.04 25.58
C PHE A 188 -32.70 19.97 27.10
N ARG A 189 -33.29 18.94 27.70
CA ARG A 189 -33.46 18.83 29.15
C ARG A 189 -32.22 18.34 29.89
N ASN A 190 -31.25 17.74 29.20
CA ASN A 190 -30.01 17.22 29.79
C ASN A 190 -28.86 17.18 28.79
N SER A 191 -27.64 16.90 29.28
CA SER A 191 -26.42 16.83 28.48
C SER A 191 -26.46 15.77 27.39
N TYR A 192 -27.15 14.64 27.60
CA TYR A 192 -27.30 13.62 26.57
C TYR A 192 -28.06 14.16 25.35
N GLN A 193 -29.23 14.76 25.57
CA GLN A 193 -30.06 15.31 24.49
C GLN A 193 -29.30 16.42 23.75
N LEU A 194 -28.62 17.30 24.48
CA LEU A 194 -27.83 18.39 23.90
C LEU A 194 -26.69 17.86 23.03
N LEU A 195 -25.87 16.94 23.54
CA LEU A 195 -24.75 16.37 22.79
C LEU A 195 -25.20 15.58 21.58
N LYS A 196 -26.29 14.80 21.71
CA LYS A 196 -26.87 14.06 20.59
C LYS A 196 -27.36 15.01 19.50
N ALA A 197 -28.06 16.08 19.87
CA ALA A 197 -28.51 17.11 18.92
C ALA A 197 -27.33 17.79 18.22
N TYR A 198 -26.29 18.18 18.96
CA TYR A 198 -25.08 18.79 18.41
C TYR A 198 -24.31 17.86 17.46
N ALA A 199 -24.26 16.57 17.75
CA ALA A 199 -23.66 15.57 16.89
C ALA A 199 -24.46 15.41 15.58
N ILE A 200 -25.79 15.26 15.67
CA ILE A 200 -26.68 15.10 14.51
C ILE A 200 -26.63 16.34 13.62
N ASN A 201 -26.68 17.54 14.20
CA ASN A 201 -26.60 18.79 13.44
C ASN A 201 -25.27 18.94 12.68
N ARG A 202 -24.19 18.34 13.19
CA ARG A 202 -22.89 18.27 12.51
C ARG A 202 -22.78 17.07 11.55
N GLY A 203 -23.86 16.34 11.31
CA GLY A 203 -23.91 15.21 10.39
C GLY A 203 -23.21 13.94 10.90
N TYR A 204 -23.10 13.77 12.22
CA TYR A 204 -22.60 12.53 12.83
C TYR A 204 -23.75 11.59 13.19
N ARG A 205 -23.51 10.28 13.06
CA ARG A 205 -24.41 9.25 13.59
C ARG A 205 -24.10 9.02 15.07
N CYS A 206 -25.12 8.75 15.87
CA CYS A 206 -24.96 8.40 17.29
C CYS A 206 -25.49 6.99 17.55
N TYR A 207 -24.97 6.35 18.60
CA TYR A 207 -25.66 5.20 19.20
C TYR A 207 -26.93 5.68 19.92
N GLU A 208 -27.89 4.77 20.04
CA GLU A 208 -29.05 5.01 20.91
C GLU A 208 -28.66 4.77 22.36
N GLY A 209 -29.02 5.71 23.24
CA GLY A 209 -28.59 5.76 24.62
C GLY A 209 -27.23 6.45 24.86
N PHE A 210 -26.74 6.33 26.09
CA PHE A 210 -25.50 6.94 26.59
C PHE A 210 -24.93 6.14 27.77
N ILE A 211 -23.70 6.43 28.16
CA ILE A 211 -23.09 5.91 29.39
C ILE A 211 -23.13 6.99 30.48
N SER A 212 -23.78 6.70 31.61
CA SER A 212 -23.89 7.61 32.75
C SER A 212 -22.56 7.75 33.49
N LYS A 213 -22.35 8.91 34.11
CA LYS A 213 -21.34 9.07 35.16
C LYS A 213 -21.80 8.32 36.41
N SER A 214 -20.93 7.50 36.99
CA SER A 214 -21.26 6.71 38.18
C SER A 214 -20.07 6.67 39.15
N PRO A 215 -20.20 7.21 40.37
CA PRO A 215 -19.16 7.11 41.40
C PRO A 215 -18.77 5.66 41.70
N LYS A 216 -19.75 4.75 41.66
CA LYS A 216 -19.50 3.31 41.86
C LYS A 216 -18.62 2.73 40.76
N VAL A 217 -18.85 3.09 39.50
CA VAL A 217 -18.03 2.61 38.37
C VAL A 217 -16.63 3.21 38.41
N GLU A 218 -16.53 4.51 38.70
CA GLU A 218 -15.24 5.19 38.89
C GLU A 218 -14.43 4.56 40.04
N SER A 219 -15.08 4.10 41.12
CA SER A 219 -14.38 3.41 42.22
C SER A 219 -13.87 2.01 41.88
N LEU A 220 -14.30 1.39 40.76
CA LEU A 220 -13.90 0.01 40.43
C LEU A 220 -12.41 -0.12 40.11
N SER A 221 -11.76 0.97 39.75
CA SER A 221 -10.31 1.01 39.53
C SER A 221 -9.49 1.21 40.80
N THR A 222 -10.12 1.59 41.91
CA THR A 222 -9.42 1.96 43.14
C THR A 222 -9.76 0.97 44.24
N ASN A 223 -8.85 0.03 44.50
CA ASN A 223 -8.98 -0.93 45.60
C ASN A 223 -7.60 -1.46 46.04
N PRO A 224 -7.51 -2.07 47.23
CA PRO A 224 -6.23 -2.55 47.78
C PRO A 224 -5.51 -3.59 46.91
N SER A 225 -6.23 -4.31 46.05
CA SER A 225 -5.63 -5.33 45.18
C SER A 225 -5.01 -4.77 43.90
N GLY A 226 -5.26 -3.49 43.57
CA GLY A 226 -4.82 -2.86 42.33
C GLY A 226 -5.46 -3.44 41.06
N LYS A 227 -6.49 -4.29 41.21
CA LYS A 227 -7.25 -4.86 40.09
C LYS A 227 -8.28 -3.84 39.62
N ILE A 228 -8.63 -3.84 38.34
CA ILE A 228 -9.80 -3.09 37.88
C ILE A 228 -10.94 -4.08 37.64
N TYR A 229 -12.05 -3.87 38.32
CA TYR A 229 -13.20 -4.75 38.19
C TYR A 229 -14.13 -4.29 37.05
N PRO A 230 -14.63 -5.20 36.20
CA PRO A 230 -15.54 -4.81 35.13
C PRO A 230 -16.95 -4.52 35.68
N VAL A 231 -17.67 -3.66 34.96
CA VAL A 231 -19.03 -3.25 35.33
C VAL A 231 -19.97 -4.46 35.40
N ILE A 232 -19.80 -5.45 34.52
CA ILE A 232 -20.68 -6.62 34.46
C ILE A 232 -20.67 -7.46 35.74
N THR A 233 -19.60 -7.40 36.54
CA THR A 233 -19.49 -8.15 37.81
C THR A 233 -19.69 -7.24 39.01
N HIS A 234 -19.07 -6.05 39.04
CA HIS A 234 -19.03 -5.20 40.24
C HIS A 234 -19.86 -3.92 40.14
N GLY A 235 -20.43 -3.64 38.96
CA GLY A 235 -21.31 -2.51 38.68
C GLY A 235 -22.76 -2.89 38.36
N ARG A 236 -23.18 -4.14 38.62
CA ARG A 236 -24.49 -4.71 38.21
C ARG A 236 -25.72 -3.89 38.62
N LYS A 237 -25.65 -3.19 39.76
CA LYS A 237 -26.76 -2.39 40.31
C LYS A 237 -26.78 -0.94 39.79
N THR A 238 -25.89 -0.58 38.86
CA THR A 238 -25.81 0.77 38.29
C THR A 238 -26.49 0.82 36.93
N ASP A 239 -27.01 1.98 36.54
CA ASP A 239 -27.55 2.20 35.19
C ASP A 239 -26.51 1.91 34.11
N VAL A 240 -25.23 2.13 34.41
CA VAL A 240 -24.10 1.86 33.52
C VAL A 240 -24.07 0.39 33.09
N HIS A 241 -24.45 -0.55 33.97
CA HIS A 241 -24.56 -1.96 33.57
C HIS A 241 -25.59 -2.17 32.46
N LEU A 242 -26.80 -1.62 32.63
CA LEU A 242 -27.87 -1.72 31.63
C LEU A 242 -27.46 -1.03 30.33
N GLN A 243 -26.86 0.15 30.42
CA GLN A 243 -26.38 0.91 29.27
C GLN A 243 -25.30 0.15 28.47
N PHE A 244 -24.36 -0.51 29.14
CA PHE A 244 -23.40 -1.40 28.47
C PHE A 244 -24.08 -2.59 27.80
N LYS A 245 -25.10 -3.21 28.42
CA LYS A 245 -25.88 -4.28 27.74
C LYS A 245 -26.54 -3.77 26.46
N HIS A 246 -27.14 -2.58 26.50
CA HIS A 246 -27.76 -1.97 25.32
C HIS A 246 -26.75 -1.62 24.23
N LEU A 247 -25.61 -1.03 24.58
CA LEU A 247 -24.54 -0.75 23.63
C LEU A 247 -23.99 -2.04 23.01
N THR A 248 -23.70 -3.04 23.83
CA THR A 248 -23.15 -4.33 23.39
C THR A 248 -24.09 -5.01 22.39
N ARG A 249 -25.40 -4.98 22.66
CA ARG A 249 -26.39 -5.52 21.73
C ARG A 249 -26.38 -4.77 20.39
N GLN A 250 -26.31 -3.43 20.40
CA GLN A 250 -26.22 -2.64 19.17
C GLN A 250 -24.96 -3.01 18.36
N VAL A 251 -23.80 -3.06 19.03
CA VAL A 251 -22.52 -3.42 18.40
C VAL A 251 -22.53 -4.84 17.84
N TYR A 252 -23.09 -5.80 18.58
CA TYR A 252 -23.18 -7.19 18.14
C TYR A 252 -24.10 -7.36 16.93
N LEU A 253 -25.24 -6.64 16.91
CA LEU A 253 -26.14 -6.63 15.75
C LEU A 253 -25.48 -5.99 14.53
N ASP A 254 -24.78 -4.85 14.70
CA ASP A 254 -24.01 -4.25 13.60
C ASP A 254 -22.98 -5.24 13.03
N TYR A 255 -22.30 -6.01 13.90
CA TYR A 255 -21.35 -7.05 13.49
C TYR A 255 -22.03 -8.18 12.70
N LEU A 256 -23.18 -8.68 13.15
CA LEU A 256 -23.90 -9.74 12.45
C LEU A 256 -24.45 -9.28 11.09
N GLU A 257 -24.92 -8.03 11.00
CA GLU A 257 -25.48 -7.46 9.77
C GLU A 257 -24.40 -7.14 8.74
N GLN A 258 -23.28 -6.56 9.19
CA GLN A 258 -22.26 -6.04 8.29
C GLN A 258 -21.17 -7.08 8.01
N GLY A 259 -20.82 -7.89 9.00
CA GLY A 259 -19.62 -8.73 8.94
C GLY A 259 -18.35 -7.91 8.72
N SER A 260 -17.21 -8.57 8.62
CA SER A 260 -15.92 -7.94 8.33
C SER A 260 -15.90 -7.40 6.91
N ASN A 261 -16.02 -6.09 6.73
CA ASN A 261 -16.03 -5.49 5.40
C ASN A 261 -14.69 -4.85 5.09
N ARG A 262 -14.14 -4.06 6.02
CA ARG A 262 -12.99 -3.21 5.75
C ARG A 262 -11.72 -4.00 5.44
N ILE A 263 -11.39 -4.98 6.26
CA ILE A 263 -10.18 -5.80 6.03
C ILE A 263 -10.37 -6.68 4.77
N ASN A 264 -11.60 -7.09 4.45
CA ASN A 264 -11.89 -7.83 3.23
C ASN A 264 -11.74 -6.94 1.97
N GLU A 265 -12.27 -5.71 1.98
CA GLU A 265 -12.08 -4.72 0.92
C GLU A 265 -10.59 -4.48 0.64
N ILE A 266 -9.81 -4.23 1.69
CA ILE A 266 -8.37 -3.95 1.56
C ILE A 266 -7.64 -5.18 1.01
N ALA A 267 -7.97 -6.38 1.49
CA ALA A 267 -7.36 -7.59 0.97
C ALA A 267 -7.69 -7.82 -0.51
N ASN A 268 -8.93 -7.54 -0.93
CA ASN A 268 -9.32 -7.63 -2.33
C ASN A 268 -8.57 -6.58 -3.17
N GLN A 269 -8.44 -5.35 -2.69
CA GLN A 269 -7.65 -4.31 -3.37
C GLN A 269 -6.18 -4.70 -3.57
N ILE A 270 -5.56 -5.31 -2.54
CA ILE A 270 -4.19 -5.81 -2.63
C ILE A 270 -4.12 -6.93 -3.66
N HIS A 271 -5.04 -7.90 -3.60
CA HIS A 271 -5.06 -9.03 -4.53
C HIS A 271 -5.31 -8.60 -5.97
N ASP A 272 -6.25 -7.70 -6.21
CA ASP A 272 -6.56 -7.14 -7.53
C ASP A 272 -5.36 -6.38 -8.10
N HIS A 273 -4.65 -5.63 -7.25
CA HIS A 273 -3.43 -4.94 -7.63
C HIS A 273 -2.32 -5.92 -8.02
N GLU A 274 -2.02 -6.91 -7.18
CA GLU A 274 -1.03 -7.96 -7.48
C GLU A 274 -1.38 -8.72 -8.76
N THR A 275 -2.65 -9.11 -8.93
CA THR A 275 -3.13 -9.79 -10.14
C THR A 275 -2.97 -8.93 -11.39
N ARG A 276 -3.23 -7.61 -11.27
CA ARG A 276 -3.03 -6.67 -12.38
C ARG A 276 -1.55 -6.59 -12.77
N LEU A 277 -0.66 -6.47 -11.79
CA LEU A 277 0.79 -6.43 -12.02
C LEU A 277 1.29 -7.71 -12.69
N ASP A 278 0.85 -8.88 -12.21
CA ASP A 278 1.18 -10.18 -12.80
C ASP A 278 0.69 -10.29 -14.25
N ARG A 279 -0.53 -9.82 -14.53
CA ARG A 279 -1.09 -9.80 -15.87
C ARG A 279 -0.27 -8.90 -16.80
N GLU A 280 0.02 -7.67 -16.37
CA GLU A 280 0.87 -6.74 -17.13
C GLU A 280 2.26 -7.34 -17.43
N GLN A 281 2.86 -8.03 -16.46
CA GLN A 281 4.16 -8.68 -16.65
C GLN A 281 4.07 -9.85 -17.63
N ARG A 282 3.03 -10.69 -17.55
CA ARG A 282 2.81 -11.78 -18.50
C ARG A 282 2.57 -11.26 -19.92
N GLU A 283 1.81 -10.17 -20.08
CA GLU A 283 1.61 -9.52 -21.37
C GLU A 283 2.94 -9.03 -21.96
N ARG A 284 3.81 -8.41 -21.15
CA ARG A 284 5.19 -8.04 -21.57
C ARG A 284 6.00 -9.26 -22.01
N LEU A 285 6.01 -10.33 -21.22
CA LEU A 285 6.73 -11.57 -21.56
C LEU A 285 6.21 -12.19 -22.87
N SER A 286 4.90 -12.15 -23.11
CA SER A 286 4.29 -12.72 -24.32
C SER A 286 4.65 -11.97 -25.62
N ARG A 287 5.07 -10.70 -25.50
CA ARG A 287 5.53 -9.87 -26.63
C ARG A 287 6.99 -10.11 -27.01
N LEU A 288 7.76 -10.79 -26.16
CA LEU A 288 9.17 -11.04 -26.43
C LEU A 288 9.36 -12.01 -27.60
N GLN A 289 10.29 -11.67 -28.49
CA GLN A 289 10.75 -12.61 -29.50
C GLN A 289 11.50 -13.78 -28.85
N PRO A 290 11.22 -15.05 -29.23
CA PRO A 290 11.81 -16.25 -28.62
C PRO A 290 13.26 -16.51 -29.05
N HIS A 291 13.88 -15.56 -29.76
CA HIS A 291 15.22 -15.63 -30.29
C HIS A 291 15.93 -14.28 -30.12
N CYS A 292 17.26 -14.31 -30.24
CA CYS A 292 18.06 -13.10 -30.34
C CYS A 292 17.56 -12.25 -31.52
N LEU A 293 17.22 -10.99 -31.25
CA LEU A 293 16.71 -10.04 -32.25
C LEU A 293 17.71 -9.82 -33.39
N CYS A 294 19.02 -9.91 -33.11
CA CYS A 294 20.07 -9.67 -34.10
C CYS A 294 20.44 -10.90 -34.91
N CYS A 295 20.55 -12.09 -34.30
CA CYS A 295 21.07 -13.29 -34.98
C CYS A 295 20.04 -14.38 -35.23
N ASN A 296 18.80 -14.21 -34.75
CA ASN A 296 17.68 -15.16 -34.84
C ASN A 296 17.98 -16.55 -34.23
N LYS A 297 19.04 -16.69 -33.43
CA LYS A 297 19.26 -17.90 -32.64
C LYS A 297 18.21 -17.98 -31.52
N PRO A 298 17.50 -19.10 -31.37
CA PRO A 298 16.54 -19.26 -30.29
C PRO A 298 17.24 -19.22 -28.93
N TRP A 299 16.57 -18.68 -27.92
CA TRP A 299 17.07 -18.73 -26.54
C TRP A 299 17.05 -20.18 -26.04
N GLN A 300 18.21 -20.71 -25.67
CA GLN A 300 18.30 -22.06 -25.09
C GLN A 300 17.56 -22.09 -23.76
N GLU A 301 16.64 -23.03 -23.59
CA GLU A 301 15.82 -23.19 -22.38
C GLU A 301 15.06 -21.90 -21.96
N SER A 302 14.82 -20.98 -22.91
CA SER A 302 14.23 -19.66 -22.65
C SER A 302 15.08 -18.76 -21.72
N ILE A 303 16.38 -19.05 -21.58
CA ILE A 303 17.31 -18.27 -20.77
C ILE A 303 18.00 -17.23 -21.66
N VAL A 304 17.85 -15.96 -21.30
CA VAL A 304 18.60 -14.85 -21.89
C VAL A 304 19.90 -14.67 -21.10
N PRO A 305 21.08 -14.62 -21.75
CA PRO A 305 22.35 -14.52 -21.04
C PRO A 305 22.54 -13.14 -20.39
N PRO A 306 23.27 -13.05 -19.27
CA PRO A 306 23.72 -11.77 -18.70
C PRO A 306 24.45 -10.91 -19.74
N GLY A 307 24.34 -9.58 -19.62
CA GLY A 307 24.93 -8.64 -20.59
C GLY A 307 24.10 -8.46 -21.87
N ALA A 308 23.04 -9.24 -22.09
CA ALA A 308 22.15 -9.05 -23.23
C ALA A 308 21.48 -7.67 -23.20
N PHE A 309 21.24 -7.12 -24.38
CA PHE A 309 20.49 -5.88 -24.54
C PHE A 309 19.00 -6.20 -24.61
N TYR A 310 18.19 -5.53 -23.82
CA TYR A 310 16.75 -5.43 -24.07
C TYR A 310 16.51 -4.34 -25.12
N LEU A 311 15.66 -4.62 -26.11
CA LEU A 311 15.32 -3.69 -27.17
C LEU A 311 13.81 -3.61 -27.34
N GLU A 312 13.29 -2.39 -27.50
CA GLU A 312 11.88 -2.13 -27.77
C GLU A 312 11.71 -1.01 -28.81
N SER A 313 10.82 -1.21 -29.78
CA SER A 313 10.45 -0.18 -30.75
C SER A 313 9.41 0.78 -30.17
N ALA A 314 9.36 2.01 -30.68
CA ALA A 314 8.41 3.03 -30.19
C ALA A 314 6.93 2.64 -30.35
N ASP A 315 6.61 1.87 -31.39
CA ASP A 315 5.26 1.35 -31.64
C ASP A 315 4.93 0.06 -30.86
N GLY A 316 5.88 -0.45 -30.07
CA GLY A 316 5.77 -1.67 -29.27
C GLY A 316 5.59 -2.95 -30.09
N GLN A 317 5.76 -2.91 -31.41
CA GLN A 317 5.66 -4.08 -32.29
C GLN A 317 6.86 -5.02 -32.14
N LEU A 318 8.03 -4.45 -31.84
CA LEU A 318 9.25 -5.19 -31.57
C LEU A 318 9.60 -5.05 -30.09
N ALA A 319 9.66 -6.16 -29.38
CA ALA A 319 10.20 -6.25 -28.03
C ALA A 319 10.98 -7.56 -27.92
N GLY A 320 12.18 -7.53 -27.34
CA GLY A 320 13.01 -8.73 -27.23
C GLY A 320 14.41 -8.43 -26.75
N PHE A 321 15.25 -9.46 -26.81
CA PHE A 321 16.63 -9.36 -26.38
C PHE A 321 17.60 -9.56 -27.54
N ALA A 322 18.80 -9.01 -27.44
CA ALA A 322 19.92 -9.34 -28.31
C ALA A 322 21.14 -9.70 -27.47
N GLU A 323 21.88 -10.73 -27.88
CA GLU A 323 23.17 -11.06 -27.27
C GLU A 323 24.10 -9.83 -27.35
N GLU A 324 24.88 -9.59 -26.28
CA GLU A 324 25.80 -8.44 -26.17
C GLU A 324 26.68 -8.29 -27.42
N SER A 325 27.37 -9.37 -27.79
CA SER A 325 28.24 -9.41 -28.96
C SER A 325 27.48 -9.12 -30.26
N CYS A 326 26.29 -9.69 -30.42
CA CYS A 326 25.47 -9.50 -31.61
C CYS A 326 25.01 -8.06 -31.77
N PHE A 327 24.56 -7.41 -30.69
CA PHE A 327 24.09 -6.03 -30.75
C PHE A 327 25.24 -5.04 -30.93
N ILE A 328 26.35 -5.21 -30.22
CA ILE A 328 27.52 -4.33 -30.39
C ILE A 328 28.11 -4.46 -31.80
N ASP A 329 28.18 -5.68 -32.36
CA ASP A 329 28.62 -5.87 -33.75
C ASP A 329 27.68 -5.20 -34.76
N LEU A 330 26.37 -5.21 -34.48
CA LEU A 330 25.37 -4.49 -35.28
C LEU A 330 25.68 -2.98 -35.28
N ILE A 331 25.85 -2.39 -34.10
CA ILE A 331 26.17 -0.97 -33.94
C ILE A 331 27.47 -0.62 -34.65
N LEU A 332 28.53 -1.40 -34.47
CA LEU A 332 29.82 -1.16 -35.11
C LEU A 332 29.73 -1.25 -36.64
N GLN A 333 29.02 -2.25 -37.17
CA GLN A 333 28.87 -2.42 -38.61
C GLN A 333 28.04 -1.30 -39.25
N GLU A 334 26.93 -0.91 -38.62
CA GLU A 334 26.00 0.06 -39.19
C GLU A 334 26.46 1.51 -38.93
N CYS A 335 26.85 1.81 -37.69
CA CYS A 335 27.17 3.16 -37.22
C CYS A 335 28.68 3.50 -37.21
N TYR A 336 29.57 2.53 -37.45
CA TYR A 336 31.02 2.77 -37.48
C TYR A 336 31.70 2.25 -38.77
N GLY A 337 30.97 1.52 -39.63
CA GLY A 337 31.38 1.18 -40.99
C GLY A 337 32.73 0.45 -41.10
N GLU A 338 33.74 1.14 -41.65
CA GLU A 338 35.08 0.64 -42.04
C GLU A 338 36.14 0.61 -40.91
N ALA A 339 35.74 0.66 -39.64
CA ALA A 339 36.67 0.49 -38.51
C ALA A 339 37.33 -0.92 -38.43
N LYS A 340 37.03 -1.82 -39.39
CA LYS A 340 37.59 -3.17 -39.54
C LYS A 340 39.08 -3.25 -39.93
N ARG A 341 39.82 -2.14 -40.06
CA ARG A 341 41.27 -2.17 -40.33
C ARG A 341 42.10 -2.06 -39.03
N LYS A 342 42.64 -3.21 -38.57
CA LYS A 342 43.68 -3.45 -37.51
C LYS A 342 43.39 -2.89 -36.10
N ASN A 343 43.42 -3.76 -35.07
CA ASN A 343 43.46 -3.51 -33.60
C ASN A 343 42.54 -2.45 -32.94
N LYS A 344 41.83 -1.58 -33.67
CA LYS A 344 40.95 -0.53 -33.12
C LYS A 344 39.50 -0.98 -32.87
N ALA A 345 39.07 -2.07 -33.50
CA ALA A 345 37.71 -2.58 -33.36
C ALA A 345 37.44 -3.13 -31.94
N GLU A 346 38.47 -3.69 -31.30
CA GLU A 346 38.38 -4.28 -29.97
C GLU A 346 38.28 -3.19 -28.89
N SER A 347 39.12 -2.16 -28.95
CA SER A 347 39.02 -1.00 -28.05
C SER A 347 37.70 -0.23 -28.18
N LEU A 348 37.14 -0.13 -29.39
CA LEU A 348 35.81 0.49 -29.59
C LEU A 348 34.68 -0.38 -29.03
N ARG A 349 34.80 -1.70 -29.13
CA ARG A 349 33.85 -2.65 -28.54
C ARG A 349 33.86 -2.53 -27.01
N GLU A 350 35.03 -2.56 -26.38
CA GLU A 350 35.17 -2.39 -24.93
C GLU A 350 34.57 -1.06 -24.47
N LEU A 351 34.89 0.05 -25.16
CA LEU A 351 34.35 1.36 -24.85
C LEU A 351 32.81 1.40 -24.96
N LEU A 352 32.23 0.80 -26.00
CA LEU A 352 30.77 0.73 -26.13
C LEU A 352 30.15 -0.07 -25.00
N ILE A 353 30.72 -1.23 -24.63
CA ILE A 353 30.20 -2.05 -23.53
C ILE A 353 30.28 -1.28 -22.20
N GLU A 354 31.44 -0.73 -21.86
CA GLU A 354 31.66 0.03 -20.62
C GLU A 354 30.72 1.23 -20.53
N THR A 355 30.54 1.97 -21.63
CA THR A 355 29.65 3.13 -21.62
C THR A 355 28.17 2.75 -21.55
N THR A 356 27.76 1.55 -21.99
CA THR A 356 26.38 1.06 -21.91
C THR A 356 25.96 0.56 -20.53
N GLU A 357 26.88 0.42 -19.57
CA GLU A 357 26.53 -0.02 -18.21
C GLU A 357 25.61 0.95 -17.48
N GLN A 358 25.70 2.25 -17.81
CA GLN A 358 24.93 3.31 -17.16
C GLN A 358 24.17 4.19 -18.16
N SER A 359 23.99 3.72 -19.40
CA SER A 359 23.33 4.50 -20.44
C SER A 359 22.37 3.66 -21.27
N TYR A 360 21.44 4.34 -21.92
CA TYR A 360 20.62 3.76 -22.98
C TYR A 360 21.23 4.09 -24.33
N LEU A 361 21.03 3.19 -25.29
CA LEU A 361 21.32 3.46 -26.70
C LEU A 361 20.01 3.64 -27.43
N LEU A 362 19.83 4.79 -28.07
CA LEU A 362 18.71 5.05 -28.95
C LEU A 362 19.20 5.04 -30.39
N LEU A 363 18.53 4.26 -31.21
CA LEU A 363 18.71 4.28 -32.65
C LEU A 363 17.47 4.87 -33.31
N GLN A 364 17.69 5.77 -34.27
CA GLN A 364 16.64 6.38 -35.09
C GLN A 364 16.96 6.19 -36.56
N TRP A 365 15.99 5.70 -37.33
CA TRP A 365 16.08 5.60 -38.79
C TRP A 365 15.14 6.57 -39.43
N THR A 366 15.68 7.48 -40.25
CA THR A 366 14.92 8.46 -41.01
C THR A 366 15.15 8.22 -42.50
N PRO A 367 14.13 7.81 -43.29
CA PRO A 367 14.25 7.70 -44.72
C PRO A 367 14.45 9.11 -45.32
N LEU A 368 15.36 9.20 -46.28
CA LEU A 368 15.70 10.40 -47.02
C LEU A 368 15.35 10.20 -48.50
N GLU A 369 15.36 11.30 -49.26
CA GLU A 369 15.16 11.26 -50.71
C GLU A 369 16.24 10.43 -51.43
N ALA A 370 15.90 9.91 -52.61
CA ALA A 370 16.81 9.18 -53.51
C ALA A 370 17.38 7.85 -52.95
N GLU A 371 16.52 7.00 -52.37
CA GLU A 371 16.90 5.69 -51.80
C GLU A 371 18.03 5.87 -50.78
N GLN A 372 17.86 6.78 -49.81
CA GLN A 372 18.82 6.99 -48.73
C GLN A 372 18.15 6.84 -47.38
N ILE A 373 18.92 6.40 -46.39
CA ILE A 373 18.48 6.30 -45.00
C ILE A 373 19.53 6.98 -44.12
N LYS A 374 19.06 7.87 -43.25
CA LYS A 374 19.84 8.43 -42.15
C LYS A 374 19.66 7.54 -40.92
N ILE A 375 20.76 7.16 -40.30
CA ILE A 375 20.80 6.41 -39.03
C ILE A 375 21.44 7.33 -37.99
N ASP A 376 20.70 7.63 -36.95
CA ASP A 376 21.18 8.35 -35.79
C ASP A 376 21.34 7.37 -34.61
N LEU A 377 22.50 7.42 -33.96
CA LEU A 377 22.81 6.70 -32.73
C LEU A 377 23.04 7.72 -31.61
N TYR A 378 22.19 7.69 -30.60
CA TYR A 378 22.31 8.50 -29.41
C TYR A 378 22.62 7.64 -28.20
N ARG A 379 23.46 8.16 -27.32
CA ARG A 379 23.65 7.64 -25.96
C ARG A 379 22.90 8.55 -25.01
N LEU A 380 22.07 7.96 -24.16
CA LEU A 380 21.24 8.67 -23.21
C LEU A 380 21.64 8.33 -21.78
N ASP A 381 21.56 9.29 -20.87
CA ASP A 381 21.69 8.99 -19.44
C ASP A 381 20.46 8.24 -18.90
N GLN A 382 20.45 7.97 -17.60
CA GLN A 382 19.33 7.27 -16.95
C GLN A 382 18.02 8.06 -16.95
N GLN A 383 18.08 9.37 -17.21
CA GLN A 383 16.95 10.28 -17.27
C GLN A 383 16.46 10.49 -18.71
N GLY A 384 17.13 9.92 -19.71
CA GLY A 384 16.80 10.06 -21.12
C GLY A 384 17.43 11.28 -21.80
N GLU A 385 18.37 11.98 -21.16
CA GLU A 385 19.07 13.11 -21.77
C GLU A 385 20.18 12.65 -22.70
N ILE A 386 20.31 13.31 -23.86
CA ILE A 386 21.34 12.98 -24.85
C ILE A 386 22.72 13.37 -24.32
N LEU A 387 23.54 12.35 -24.04
CA LEU A 387 24.95 12.51 -23.67
C LEU A 387 25.82 12.72 -24.91
N THR A 388 25.61 11.91 -25.94
CA THR A 388 26.36 11.94 -27.20
C THR A 388 25.48 11.48 -28.35
N GLY A 389 25.69 12.02 -29.55
CA GLY A 389 24.96 11.61 -30.76
C GLY A 389 25.88 11.46 -31.96
N ARG A 390 25.52 10.56 -32.88
CA ARG A 390 26.21 10.37 -34.16
C ARG A 390 25.21 10.09 -35.28
N SER A 391 25.40 10.72 -36.42
CA SER A 391 24.55 10.57 -37.61
C SER A 391 25.34 9.99 -38.79
N ILE A 392 24.75 9.05 -39.52
CA ILE A 392 25.31 8.49 -40.76
C ILE A 392 24.23 8.39 -41.82
N VAL A 393 24.57 8.74 -43.06
CA VAL A 393 23.68 8.59 -44.22
C VAL A 393 24.20 7.46 -45.11
N ARG A 394 23.31 6.55 -45.50
CA ARG A 394 23.61 5.45 -46.45
C ARG A 394 22.65 5.46 -47.63
N LYS A 395 23.11 4.98 -48.79
CA LYS A 395 22.27 4.67 -49.95
C LYS A 395 21.69 3.26 -49.81
N GLU A 396 20.38 3.11 -49.84
CA GLU A 396 19.70 1.89 -50.27
C GLU A 396 20.18 1.58 -51.70
N ARG A 397 20.56 0.34 -51.98
CA ARG A 397 20.87 -0.09 -53.35
C ARG A 397 19.68 -0.89 -53.85
N GLY A 398 19.03 -0.41 -54.91
CA GLY A 398 17.79 -0.94 -55.49
C GLY A 398 17.70 -2.45 -55.76
N LEU A 399 16.44 -2.84 -56.00
CA LEU A 399 15.77 -4.15 -56.07
C LEU A 399 16.44 -5.39 -56.72
N PHE A 400 17.66 -5.32 -57.25
CA PHE A 400 18.30 -6.45 -57.96
C PHE A 400 19.54 -7.06 -57.31
N ASN A 401 19.93 -6.61 -56.11
CA ASN A 401 21.05 -7.21 -55.39
C ASN A 401 20.60 -7.94 -54.13
N ARG A 402 20.64 -9.28 -54.18
CA ARG A 402 20.35 -10.27 -53.11
C ARG A 402 21.21 -10.13 -51.83
N GLN A 403 21.89 -9.00 -51.63
CA GLN A 403 22.89 -8.78 -50.59
C GLN A 403 22.62 -7.60 -49.64
N LEU A 404 21.42 -7.00 -49.64
CA LEU A 404 20.96 -6.16 -48.52
C LEU A 404 20.17 -7.01 -47.50
N ASN A 405 20.83 -8.04 -46.98
CA ASN A 405 20.46 -8.78 -45.78
C ASN A 405 21.30 -8.26 -44.60
N SER A 406 21.32 -6.94 -44.36
CA SER A 406 21.93 -6.49 -43.11
C SER A 406 21.00 -6.91 -41.97
N LYS A 407 21.54 -7.58 -40.95
CA LYS A 407 20.72 -8.02 -39.80
C LYS A 407 19.98 -6.85 -39.15
N ALA A 408 20.50 -5.62 -39.27
CA ALA A 408 19.87 -4.41 -38.78
C ALA A 408 18.60 -4.06 -39.58
N THR A 409 18.67 -4.08 -40.90
CA THR A 409 17.49 -3.83 -41.75
C THR A 409 16.40 -4.89 -41.53
N GLN A 410 16.76 -6.15 -41.26
CA GLN A 410 15.77 -7.20 -40.91
C GLN A 410 15.16 -7.03 -39.51
N LEU A 411 15.92 -6.51 -38.55
CA LEU A 411 15.46 -6.23 -37.18
C LEU A 411 14.43 -5.08 -37.17
N LEU A 412 14.42 -4.22 -38.19
CA LEU A 412 13.67 -2.95 -38.22
C LEU A 412 12.59 -2.87 -39.31
N HIS A 413 12.77 -3.55 -40.44
CA HIS A 413 11.79 -3.61 -41.54
C HIS A 413 10.80 -4.77 -41.43
N GLN A 414 10.41 -5.20 -40.23
CA GLN A 414 9.20 -6.04 -40.14
C GLN A 414 8.02 -5.20 -40.65
N PRO A 415 7.33 -5.62 -41.73
CA PRO A 415 6.36 -4.78 -42.40
C PRO A 415 5.18 -4.52 -41.45
N THR A 416 5.02 -3.26 -41.04
CA THR A 416 3.87 -2.80 -40.29
C THR A 416 2.63 -2.98 -41.16
N LYS A 417 1.81 -3.98 -40.83
CA LYS A 417 0.49 -4.16 -41.46
C LYS A 417 -0.44 -3.05 -40.98
N GLY A 418 -0.44 -1.93 -41.71
CA GLY A 418 -1.54 -0.98 -41.73
C GLY A 418 -1.29 0.33 -40.97
N LYS A 419 -1.59 1.41 -41.72
CA LYS A 419 -1.74 2.83 -41.34
C LYS A 419 -0.45 3.67 -41.32
N THR A 420 -0.52 4.72 -42.16
CA THR A 420 0.23 5.99 -42.20
C THR A 420 1.64 6.01 -41.63
N ALA A 421 2.61 6.15 -42.54
CA ALA A 421 4.03 6.30 -42.28
C ALA A 421 4.33 7.35 -41.19
N ASP A 422 4.74 6.87 -40.02
CA ASP A 422 5.56 7.66 -39.12
C ASP A 422 6.96 7.75 -39.76
N PRO A 423 7.54 8.95 -39.98
CA PRO A 423 8.75 9.07 -40.79
C PRO A 423 10.00 8.59 -40.07
N ALA A 424 10.00 8.33 -38.76
CA ALA A 424 11.18 7.84 -38.05
C ALA A 424 10.88 6.62 -37.17
N GLN A 425 11.56 5.51 -37.43
CA GLN A 425 11.52 4.34 -36.55
C GLN A 425 12.52 4.54 -35.41
N LEU A 426 12.07 4.38 -34.16
CA LEU A 426 12.91 4.47 -32.97
C LEU A 426 13.04 3.10 -32.30
N LEU A 427 14.28 2.74 -31.95
CA LEU A 427 14.61 1.55 -31.18
C LEU A 427 15.45 1.97 -29.98
N LEU A 428 14.91 1.80 -28.78
CA LEU A 428 15.66 1.99 -27.55
C LEU A 428 16.29 0.65 -27.14
N ALA A 429 17.51 0.69 -26.62
CA ALA A 429 18.23 -0.46 -26.11
C ALA A 429 18.86 -0.17 -24.74
N HIS A 430 18.77 -1.14 -23.82
CA HIS A 430 19.44 -1.11 -22.52
C HIS A 430 20.23 -2.39 -22.31
N ARG A 431 21.49 -2.28 -21.87
CA ARG A 431 22.29 -3.44 -21.48
C ARG A 431 21.83 -3.93 -20.12
N MET A 432 21.52 -5.21 -20.02
CA MET A 432 21.11 -5.82 -18.75
C MET A 432 22.29 -6.49 -18.05
N ALA A 433 22.35 -6.38 -16.72
CA ALA A 433 23.37 -7.03 -15.90
C ALA A 433 23.07 -8.55 -15.73
N GLU A 434 23.03 -9.05 -14.50
CA GLU A 434 22.91 -10.50 -14.21
C GLU A 434 21.55 -11.11 -14.57
N HIS A 435 20.47 -10.31 -14.52
CA HIS A 435 19.10 -10.80 -14.72
C HIS A 435 18.35 -10.03 -15.81
N PRO A 436 18.49 -10.40 -17.10
CA PRO A 436 17.90 -9.65 -18.21
C PRO A 436 16.40 -9.46 -18.15
N LEU A 437 15.65 -10.45 -17.64
CA LEU A 437 14.20 -10.37 -17.52
C LEU A 437 13.71 -9.37 -16.46
N GLN A 438 14.59 -8.88 -15.59
CA GLN A 438 14.24 -7.92 -14.54
C GLN A 438 13.70 -6.60 -15.11
N ILE A 439 14.10 -6.21 -16.32
CA ILE A 439 13.57 -5.01 -16.99
C ILE A 439 12.06 -5.06 -17.22
N LEU A 440 11.45 -6.26 -17.21
CA LEU A 440 10.03 -6.46 -17.45
C LEU A 440 9.21 -6.41 -16.15
N GLU A 441 9.88 -6.44 -15.00
CA GLU A 441 9.24 -6.18 -13.71
C GLU A 441 8.64 -4.77 -13.70
N HIS A 442 7.51 -4.60 -13.01
CA HIS A 442 6.70 -3.39 -13.10
C HIS A 442 7.50 -2.10 -12.87
N ARG A 443 8.37 -2.05 -11.86
CA ARG A 443 9.15 -0.86 -11.55
C ARG A 443 10.18 -0.54 -12.64
N ALA A 444 11.03 -1.50 -13.00
CA ALA A 444 12.06 -1.30 -14.01
C ALA A 444 11.46 -0.95 -15.38
N TYR A 445 10.34 -1.59 -15.74
CA TYR A 445 9.66 -1.30 -16.99
C TYR A 445 9.03 0.10 -17.01
N LEU A 446 8.52 0.60 -15.88
CA LEU A 446 8.03 1.98 -15.80
C LEU A 446 9.16 3.00 -15.98
N GLU A 447 10.33 2.75 -15.39
CA GLU A 447 11.52 3.59 -15.56
C GLU A 447 11.95 3.59 -17.04
N TRP A 448 12.02 2.41 -17.67
CA TRP A 448 12.27 2.24 -19.11
C TRP A 448 11.27 3.03 -19.99
N GLN A 449 9.97 2.89 -19.73
CA GLN A 449 8.93 3.58 -20.50
C GLN A 449 8.97 5.10 -20.32
N THR A 450 9.37 5.57 -19.13
CA THR A 450 9.53 7.01 -18.85
C THR A 450 10.65 7.60 -19.70
N VAL A 451 11.79 6.91 -19.77
CA VAL A 451 12.92 7.30 -20.62
C VAL A 451 12.49 7.31 -22.10
N PHE A 452 11.85 6.25 -22.57
CA PHE A 452 11.45 6.15 -23.97
C PHE A 452 10.44 7.24 -24.35
N SER A 453 9.46 7.52 -23.50
CA SER A 453 8.46 8.58 -23.72
C SER A 453 9.10 9.97 -23.79
N ARG A 454 10.06 10.27 -22.90
CA ARG A 454 10.77 11.56 -22.91
C ARG A 454 11.52 11.76 -24.24
N VAL A 455 12.25 10.74 -24.66
CA VAL A 455 13.03 10.75 -25.89
C VAL A 455 12.16 10.98 -27.13
N GLN A 456 10.99 10.34 -27.19
CA GLN A 456 10.03 10.55 -28.28
C GLN A 456 9.55 12.01 -28.35
N VAL A 457 9.30 12.64 -27.21
CA VAL A 457 8.91 14.05 -27.14
C VAL A 457 10.05 14.96 -27.59
N ASP A 458 11.26 14.75 -27.07
CA ASP A 458 12.41 15.62 -27.37
C ASP A 458 12.77 15.56 -28.87
N LEU A 459 12.69 14.39 -29.50
CA LEU A 459 12.91 14.22 -30.93
C LEU A 459 11.75 14.74 -31.81
N ALA A 460 10.52 14.76 -31.30
CA ALA A 460 9.38 15.36 -31.99
C ALA A 460 9.42 16.90 -31.99
N VAL A 461 9.99 17.51 -30.95
CA VAL A 461 10.14 18.98 -30.84
C VAL A 461 11.37 19.51 -31.60
N GLY A 462 12.37 18.65 -31.85
CA GLY A 462 13.61 19.00 -32.55
C GLY A 462 13.56 18.90 -34.09
N ASN A 463 12.44 18.48 -34.69
CA ASN A 463 12.25 18.33 -36.14
C ASN A 463 11.45 19.46 -36.77
#